data_AF-A0A7X7YV12-F1
#
_entry.id   AF-A0A7X7YV12-F1
#
_cell.length_a   1.000
_cell.length_b   1.000
_cell.length_c   1.000
_cell.angle_alpha   90.00
_cell.angle_beta   90.00
_cell.angle_gamma   90.00
#
_symmetry.space_group_name_H-M   'P 1'
#
loop_
_entity.id
_entity.type
_entity.pdbx_description
1 polymer ?
#
loop_
_entity_poly.entity_id
_entity_poly.type
_entity_poly.pdbx_seq_one_letter_code
_entity_poly.pdbx_strand_id
1 'polypeptide(L)'
;TDFEDLAALAAACRFTDCSHEHEPGCAVRAAMEKGELDPDRYANYLKLKKESEYHEMSYQDKRKKDKTFGRFIKSAKKRMKD
;
A
#
# COMPACT_ATOMS: atom_id res chain seq x y z
N THR A 1 4.41 -23.27 -1.53
CA THR A 1 3.41 -22.63 -2.40
C THR A 1 2.70 -21.45 -1.71
N ASP A 2 3.27 -20.82 -0.68
CA ASP A 2 2.57 -19.76 0.10
C ASP A 2 2.37 -18.45 -0.69
N PHE A 3 3.37 -18.03 -1.45
CA PHE A 3 3.29 -16.84 -2.29
C PHE A 3 2.42 -17.03 -3.54
N GLU A 4 2.29 -18.26 -4.02
CA GLU A 4 1.44 -18.59 -5.18
C GLU A 4 -0.04 -18.45 -4.83
N ASP A 5 -0.43 -18.85 -3.62
CA ASP A 5 -1.80 -18.71 -3.11
C ASP A 5 -2.19 -17.22 -2.99
N LEU A 6 -1.29 -16.40 -2.43
CA LEU A 6 -1.48 -14.94 -2.34
C LEU A 6 -1.55 -14.28 -3.72
N ALA A 7 -0.71 -14.69 -4.68
CA ALA A 7 -0.74 -14.17 -6.05
C ALA A 7 -2.05 -14.53 -6.77
N ALA A 8 -2.56 -15.75 -6.57
CA ALA A 8 -3.85 -16.17 -7.11
C ALA A 8 -5.02 -15.36 -6.52
N LEU A 9 -5.01 -15.10 -5.21
CA LEU A 9 -5.98 -14.23 -4.55
C LEU A 9 -5.88 -12.79 -5.05
N ALA A 10 -4.68 -12.27 -5.25
CA ALA A 10 -4.47 -10.92 -5.78
C ALA A 10 -5.02 -10.80 -7.21
N ALA A 11 -4.81 -11.81 -8.06
CA ALA A 11 -5.34 -11.85 -9.43
C ALA A 11 -6.88 -11.91 -9.49
N ALA A 12 -7.54 -12.39 -8.43
CA ALA A 12 -8.99 -12.41 -8.32
C ALA A 12 -9.60 -11.08 -7.81
N CYS A 13 -8.78 -10.06 -7.54
CA CYS A 13 -9.29 -8.77 -7.11
C CYS A 13 -10.08 -8.07 -8.23
N ARG A 14 -11.12 -7.33 -7.83
CA ARG A 14 -11.94 -6.53 -8.77
C ARG A 14 -11.11 -5.52 -9.56
N PHE A 15 -10.07 -4.96 -8.96
CA PHE A 15 -9.23 -3.91 -9.55
C PHE A 15 -7.82 -4.45 -9.76
N THR A 16 -7.22 -4.10 -10.89
CA THR A 16 -5.85 -4.50 -11.28
C THR A 16 -4.77 -3.78 -10.46
N ASP A 17 -5.10 -2.61 -9.92
CA ASP A 17 -4.25 -1.76 -9.08
C ASP A 17 -4.65 -1.80 -7.60
N CYS A 18 -5.30 -2.90 -7.17
CA CYS A 18 -5.74 -3.06 -5.79
C CYS A 18 -4.55 -2.97 -4.81
N SER A 19 -4.62 -2.05 -3.85
CA SER A 19 -3.66 -1.95 -2.74
C SER A 19 -3.80 -3.13 -1.77
N HIS A 20 -4.98 -3.75 -1.73
CA HIS A 20 -5.42 -4.81 -0.82
C HIS A 20 -5.67 -4.35 0.61
N GLU A 21 -5.78 -3.04 0.86
CA GLU A 21 -6.00 -2.48 2.20
C GLU A 21 -7.49 -2.21 2.46
N HIS A 22 -8.15 -1.48 1.57
CA HIS A 22 -9.50 -0.95 1.82
C HIS A 22 -10.47 -1.08 0.64
N GLU A 23 -10.01 -1.61 -0.50
CA GLU A 23 -10.83 -1.63 -1.71
C GLU A 23 -12.03 -2.59 -1.61
N PRO A 24 -13.21 -2.17 -2.11
CA PRO A 24 -14.33 -3.07 -2.28
C PRO A 24 -14.00 -4.13 -3.34
N GLY A 25 -14.31 -5.39 -3.05
CA GLY A 25 -13.99 -6.50 -3.96
C GLY A 25 -12.51 -6.92 -3.97
N CYS A 26 -11.74 -6.56 -2.94
CA CYS A 26 -10.42 -7.14 -2.70
C CYS A 26 -10.56 -8.61 -2.26
N ALA A 27 -10.13 -9.54 -3.11
CA ALA A 27 -10.20 -10.98 -2.83
C ALA A 27 -9.22 -11.41 -1.73
N VAL A 28 -8.04 -10.77 -1.63
CA VAL A 28 -7.06 -11.03 -0.56
C VAL A 28 -7.64 -10.71 0.82
N ARG A 29 -8.27 -9.53 0.96
CA ARG A 29 -8.91 -9.12 2.21
C ARG A 29 -10.12 -10.00 2.53
N ALA A 30 -10.92 -10.35 1.52
CA ALA A 30 -12.06 -11.25 1.71
C ALA A 30 -11.62 -12.65 2.19
N ALA A 31 -10.53 -13.19 1.67
CA ALA A 31 -9.97 -14.47 2.12
C ALA A 31 -9.51 -14.39 3.59
N MET A 32 -8.89 -13.28 3.99
CA MET A 32 -8.51 -13.03 5.39
C MET A 32 -9.75 -12.96 6.30
N GLU A 33 -10.77 -12.20 5.89
CA GLU A 33 -12.03 -12.05 6.65
C GLU A 33 -12.77 -13.39 6.81
N LYS A 34 -12.61 -14.31 5.85
CA LYS A 34 -13.17 -15.67 5.91
C LYS A 34 -12.31 -16.68 6.68
N GLY A 35 -11.10 -16.30 7.10
CA GLY A 35 -10.13 -17.20 7.72
C GLY A 35 -9.44 -18.17 6.76
N GLU A 36 -9.57 -17.95 5.45
CA GLU A 36 -8.86 -18.70 4.40
C GLU A 36 -7.41 -18.20 4.24
N LEU A 37 -7.14 -16.96 4.67
CA LEU A 37 -5.81 -16.37 4.74
C LEU A 37 -5.51 -15.97 6.18
N ASP A 38 -4.37 -16.41 6.69
CA ASP A 38 -3.91 -16.05 8.03
C ASP A 38 -3.68 -14.52 8.15
N PRO A 39 -4.18 -13.86 9.22
CA PRO A 39 -4.01 -12.42 9.40
C PRO A 39 -2.56 -11.94 9.46
N ASP A 40 -1.64 -12.74 10.04
CA ASP A 40 -0.23 -12.39 10.10
C ASP A 40 0.40 -12.46 8.71
N ARG A 41 -0.02 -13.43 7.88
CA ARG A 41 0.39 -13.48 6.46
C ARG A 41 -0.09 -12.27 5.68
N TYR A 42 -1.34 -11.87 5.86
CA TYR A 42 -1.88 -10.65 5.25
C TYR A 42 -1.07 -9.41 5.66
N ALA A 43 -0.78 -9.25 6.95
CA ALA A 43 0.00 -8.12 7.46
C ALA A 43 1.43 -8.12 6.90
N ASN A 44 2.08 -9.27 6.85
CA ASN A 44 3.42 -9.42 6.27
C ASN A 44 3.43 -9.09 4.77
N TYR A 45 2.43 -9.54 4.02
CA TYR A 45 2.27 -9.22 2.61
C TYR A 45 2.14 -7.71 2.38
N LEU A 46 1.29 -7.01 3.14
CA LEU A 46 1.15 -5.56 3.04
C LEU A 46 2.44 -4.82 3.37
N LYS A 47 3.18 -5.30 4.39
CA LYS A 47 4.47 -4.73 4.76
C LYS A 47 5.48 -4.86 3.62
N LEU A 48 5.63 -6.07 3.07
CA LEU A 48 6.54 -6.33 1.96
C LEU A 48 6.19 -5.50 0.72
N LYS A 49 4.90 -5.34 0.41
CA LYS A 49 4.44 -4.49 -0.68
C LYS A 49 4.89 -3.03 -0.50
N LYS A 50 4.67 -2.47 0.69
CA LYS A 50 5.10 -1.10 1.02
C LYS A 50 6.61 -0.92 0.95
N GLU A 51 7.36 -1.93 1.40
CA GLU A 51 8.83 -1.93 1.29
C GLU A 51 9.26 -1.98 -0.18
N SER A 52 8.66 -2.85 -1.00
CA SER A 52 8.94 -2.93 -2.44
C SER A 52 8.66 -1.61 -3.14
N GLU A 53 7.50 -1.00 -2.92
CA GLU A 53 7.14 0.31 -3.48
C GLU A 53 8.16 1.39 -3.11
N TYR A 54 8.66 1.38 -1.87
CA TYR A 54 9.70 2.31 -1.42
C TYR A 54 11.05 2.06 -2.11
N HIS A 55 11.42 0.79 -2.33
CA HIS A 55 12.66 0.42 -3.00
C HIS A 55 12.62 0.74 -4.51
N GLU A 56 11.47 0.53 -5.16
CA GLU A 56 11.25 0.78 -6.58
C GLU A 56 11.10 2.26 -6.93
N MET A 57 10.85 3.12 -5.94
CA MET A 57 10.77 4.57 -6.16
C MET A 57 12.04 5.13 -6.82
N SER A 58 11.86 5.77 -7.98
CA SER A 58 12.96 6.46 -8.67
C SER A 58 13.52 7.62 -7.85
N TYR A 59 14.77 8.00 -8.11
CA TYR A 59 15.37 9.19 -7.53
C TYR A 59 14.54 10.46 -7.79
N GLN A 60 13.95 10.57 -8.99
CA GLN A 60 13.12 11.72 -9.34
C GLN A 60 11.86 11.78 -8.49
N ASP A 61 11.23 10.63 -8.20
CA ASP A 61 10.01 10.55 -7.40
C ASP A 61 10.29 10.83 -5.92
N LYS A 62 11.42 10.36 -5.39
CA LYS A 62 11.90 10.70 -4.04
C LYS A 62 12.04 12.22 -3.90
N ARG A 63 12.77 12.85 -4.83
CA ARG A 63 13.01 14.31 -4.83
C ARG A 63 11.73 15.13 -5.00
N LYS A 64 10.75 14.64 -5.76
CA LYS A 64 9.42 15.25 -5.88
C LYS A 64 8.64 15.16 -4.57
N LYS A 65 8.60 13.98 -3.92
CA LYS A 65 7.94 13.79 -2.61
C LYS A 65 8.54 14.71 -1.53
N ASP A 66 9.86 14.83 -1.47
CA ASP A 66 10.51 15.73 -0.51
C ASP A 66 10.13 17.19 -0.75
N LYS A 67 10.07 17.61 -2.02
CA LYS A 67 9.67 18.97 -2.40
C LYS A 67 8.21 19.26 -2.07
N THR A 68 7.30 18.31 -2.30
CA THR A 68 5.88 18.48 -1.97
C THR A 68 5.68 18.53 -0.46
N PHE A 69 6.34 17.65 0.30
CA PHE A 69 6.31 17.65 1.76
C PHE A 69 6.87 18.95 2.36
N GLY A 70 8.02 19.41 1.89
CA GLY A 70 8.61 20.69 2.33
C GLY A 70 7.69 21.89 2.08
N ARG A 71 6.93 21.87 0.97
CA ARG A 71 5.92 22.90 0.68
C ARG A 71 4.74 22.83 1.63
N PHE A 72 4.24 21.63 1.92
CA PHE A 72 3.17 21.40 2.90
C PHE A 72 3.55 21.98 4.28
N ILE A 73 4.76 21.68 4.78
CA ILE A 73 5.25 22.21 6.06
C ILE A 73 5.31 23.74 6.06
N LYS A 74 5.80 24.36 4.96
CA LYS A 74 5.82 25.83 4.84
C LYS A 74 4.41 26.43 4.89
N SER A 75 3.45 25.83 4.19
CA SER A 75 2.04 26.25 4.20
C SER A 75 1.38 26.11 5.57
N ALA A 76 1.65 24.99 6.27
CA ALA A 76 1.15 24.77 7.63
C ALA A 76 1.73 25.80 8.62
N LYS A 77 3.05 26.03 8.58
CA LYS A 77 3.70 27.05 9.42
C LYS A 77 3.17 28.45 9.18
N LYS A 78 2.84 28.81 7.93
CA LYS A 78 2.25 30.10 7.60
C LYS A 78 0.87 30.27 8.24
N ARG A 79 -0.01 29.27 8.09
CA ARG A 79 -1.36 29.25 8.72
C ARG A 79 -1.36 29.29 10.24
N MET A 80 -0.30 28.80 10.88
CA MET A 80 -0.15 28.86 12.34
C MET A 80 0.40 30.20 12.84
N LYS A 81 0.86 31.07 11.94
CA LYS A 81 1.42 32.39 12.27
C LYS A 81 0.40 33.54 12.06
N ASP A 82 -0.71 33.25 11.39
CA ASP A 82 -1.89 34.09 11.28
C ASP A 82 -2.82 33.84 12.50
#